data_AF-A0ABD5DGH3-F1
#
_entry.id   AF-A0ABD5DGH3-F1
#
_cell.length_a   1.000
_cell.length_b   1.000
_cell.length_c   1.000
_cell.angle_alpha   90.00
_cell.angle_beta   90.00
_cell.angle_gamma   90.00
#
_symmetry.space_group_name_H-M   'P 1'
#
loop_
_entity.id
_entity.type
_entity.pdbx_description
1 polymer ?
#
loop_
_entity_poly.entity_id
_entity_poly.type
_entity_poly.pdbx_seq_one_letter_code
_entity_poly.pdbx_strand_id
1 'polypeptide(L)' 'MKILIVEDEKKTGEYLTKGLTEAGFVVDLADNG' A
#
# COMPACT_ATOMS: atom_id res chain seq x y z
N MET A 1 13.95 1.97 0.97
CA MET A 1 13.18 1.08 1.88
C MET A 1 12.00 0.53 1.09
N LYS A 2 11.68 -0.76 1.20
CA LYS A 2 10.52 -1.37 0.54
C LYS A 2 9.45 -1.70 1.60
N ILE A 3 8.21 -1.31 1.36
CA ILE A 3 7.06 -1.49 2.26
C ILE A 3 6.09 -2.48 1.61
N LEU A 4 5.62 -3.47 2.37
CA LEU A 4 4.52 -4.34 1.97
C LEU A 4 3.30 -3.96 2.81
N ILE A 5 2.22 -3.59 2.13
CA ILE A 5 0.91 -3.38 2.74
C ILE A 5 0.09 -4.64 2.53
N VAL A 6 -0.49 -5.16 3.61
CA VAL A 6 -1.41 -6.29 3.57
C VAL A 6 -2.74 -5.77 4.08
N GLU A 7 -3.72 -5.63 3.20
CA GLU A 7 -5.02 -5.03 3.52
C GLU A 7 -6.13 -5.70 2.71
N ASP A 8 -7.25 -5.98 3.37
CA ASP A 8 -8.44 -6.64 2.82
C ASP A 8 -9.37 -5.64 2.10
N GLU A 9 -9.42 -4.40 2.59
CA GLU A 9 -10.23 -3.34 2.00
C GLU A 9 -9.45 -2.60 0.90
N LYS A 10 -9.83 -2.88 -0.35
CA LYS A 10 -9.17 -2.36 -1.55
C LYS A 10 -8.97 -0.84 -1.54
N LYS A 11 -9.98 -0.05 -1.14
CA LYS A 11 -9.89 1.42 -1.20
C LYS A 11 -8.87 1.95 -0.18
N THR A 12 -8.79 1.33 0.99
CA THR A 12 -7.82 1.65 2.04
C THR A 12 -6.43 1.27 1.59
N GLY A 13 -6.24 0.07 1.03
CA GLY A 13 -4.97 -0.35 0.45
C GLY A 13 -4.46 0.59 -0.64
N GLU A 14 -5.33 1.02 -1.55
CA GLU A 14 -5.00 2.00 -2.61
C GLU A 14 -4.65 3.38 -2.03
N TYR A 15 -5.40 3.86 -1.03
CA TYR A 15 -5.15 5.15 -0.37
C TYR A 15 -3.79 5.19 0.31
N LEU A 16 -3.45 4.13 1.06
CA LEU A 16 -2.15 4.00 1.73
C LEU A 16 -1.00 3.89 0.74
N THR A 17 -1.18 3.08 -0.31
CA THR A 17 -0.17 2.91 -1.38
C THR A 17 0.13 4.26 -2.04
N LYS A 18 -0.90 5.05 -2.35
CA LYS A 18 -0.74 6.38 -2.96
C LYS A 18 0.07 7.31 -2.06
N GLY A 19 -0.34 7.48 -0.79
CA GLY A 19 0.33 8.41 0.13
C GLY A 19 1.80 8.03 0.40
N LEU A 20 2.09 6.74 0.53
CA LEU A 20 3.45 6.25 0.76
C LEU A 20 4.33 6.35 -0.49
N THR A 21 3.75 6.15 -1.69
CA THR A 21 4.45 6.40 -2.96
C THR A 21 4.78 7.88 -3.12
N GLU A 22 3.83 8.78 -2.80
CA GLU A 22 4.05 10.23 -2.82
C GLU A 22 5.13 10.70 -1.84
N ALA A 23 5.29 10.00 -0.71
CA ALA A 23 6.37 10.22 0.25
C ALA A 23 7.73 9.62 -0.18
N GLY A 24 7.81 8.98 -1.35
CA GLY A 24 9.04 8.45 -1.94
C GLY A 24 9.39 7.01 -1.51
N PHE A 25 8.45 6.28 -0.92
CA PHE A 25 8.65 4.86 -0.59
C PHE A 25 8.31 3.96 -1.79
N VAL A 26 9.00 2.82 -1.87
CA VAL A 26 8.62 1.72 -2.77
C VAL A 26 7.64 0.83 -2.02
N VAL A 27 6.44 0.64 -2.57
CA VAL A 27 5.32 -0.02 -1.89
C VAL A 27 4.76 -1.13 -2.76
N ASP A 28 4.53 -2.30 -2.17
CA ASP A 28 3.71 -3.37 -2.72
C ASP A 28 2.42 -3.50 -1.90
N LEU A 29 1.28 -3.72 -2.56
CA LEU A 29 0.00 -4.03 -1.90
C LEU A 29 -0.35 -5.50 -2.17
N ALA A 30 -0.57 -6.27 -1.11
CA ALA A 30 -1.10 -7.61 -1.16
C ALA A 30 -2.54 -7.60 -0.62
N ASP A 31 -3.45 -8.17 -1.41
CA ASP A 31 -4.81 -8.48 -0.98
C ASP A 31 -4.76 -9.78 -0.18
N ASN A 32 -5.28 -9.77 1.05
CA ASN A 32 -5.26 -10.93 1.93
C ASN A 32 -6.59 -11.64 2.13
N GLY A 33 -7.65 -11.29 1.38
CA GLY A 33 -8.86 -12.10 1.21
C GLY A 33 -9.58 -12.59 2.47
#